data_AF-A0A2V9NUG7-F1
#
_entry.id   AF-A0A2V9NUG7-F1
#
_cell.length_a   1.000
_cell.length_b   1.000
_cell.length_c   1.000
_cell.angle_alpha   90.00
_cell.angle_beta   90.00
_cell.angle_gamma   90.00
#
_symmetry.space_group_name_H-M   'P 1'
#
loop_
_entity.id
_entity.type
_entity.pdbx_description
1 polymer ?
#
loop_
_entity_poly.entity_id
_entity_poly.type
_entity_poly.pdbx_seq_one_letter_code
_entity_poly.pdbx_strand_id
1 'polypeptide(L)'
;MSLADRRRRTQKLEERVNKKFAETDLPSSRQERVIEATRNPFTWVTKYTKTWNEHWVEENRPEPSEHFPPYEYFQDIFDLIDECRVNFFEKSRDLMISWACVAYLTFHAMKTPSRGVLMQTQKEDKVIQLIEYAKCLYRMQPQWLREAFPLTKPIENQPALKLEFANGSYLAGIPGGADQIRSYHPWSYLNDESSFQPEAGESYNQALAVVSGKIIFNSSSGPGWYADVRHDIIRSEEE
;
A
#
# COMPACT_ATOMS: atom_id res chain seq x y z
N MET A 1 -23.66 -7.83 -54.91
CA MET A 1 -22.56 -7.30 -54.08
C MET A 1 -21.48 -8.37 -53.98
N SER A 2 -20.27 -8.08 -54.48
CA SER A 2 -19.19 -9.07 -54.65
C SER A 2 -18.64 -9.54 -53.28
N LEU A 3 -18.05 -10.74 -53.23
CA LEU A 3 -17.31 -11.25 -52.06
C LEU A 3 -16.18 -10.28 -51.64
N ALA A 4 -15.59 -9.58 -52.61
CA ALA A 4 -14.59 -8.54 -52.36
C ALA A 4 -15.18 -7.31 -51.65
N ASP A 5 -16.41 -6.91 -51.99
CA ASP A 5 -17.10 -5.78 -51.35
C ASP A 5 -17.48 -6.08 -49.90
N ARG A 6 -17.86 -7.32 -49.60
CA ARG A 6 -18.16 -7.75 -48.23
C ARG A 6 -16.91 -7.72 -47.35
N ARG A 7 -15.80 -8.29 -47.82
CA ARG A 7 -14.52 -8.27 -47.07
C ARG A 7 -14.05 -6.85 -46.78
N ARG A 8 -14.13 -5.95 -47.77
CA ARG A 8 -13.74 -4.54 -47.59
C ARG A 8 -14.63 -3.78 -46.61
N ARG A 9 -15.91 -4.16 -46.52
CA ARG A 9 -16.87 -3.57 -45.55
C ARG A 9 -16.62 -4.10 -44.14
N THR A 10 -16.32 -5.39 -43.99
CA THR A 10 -15.98 -6.01 -42.70
C THR A 10 -14.68 -5.42 -42.14
N GLN A 11 -13.64 -5.31 -42.97
CA GLN A 11 -12.35 -4.75 -42.57
C GLN A 11 -12.47 -3.28 -42.11
N LYS A 12 -13.29 -2.47 -42.79
CA LYS A 12 -13.61 -1.10 -42.36
C LYS A 12 -14.42 -1.03 -41.07
N LEU A 13 -15.26 -2.02 -40.81
CA LEU A 13 -16.00 -2.13 -39.55
C LEU A 13 -15.05 -2.52 -38.41
N GLU A 14 -14.17 -3.49 -38.63
CA GLU A 14 -13.14 -3.91 -37.68
C GLU A 14 -12.16 -2.78 -37.37
N GLU A 15 -11.71 -2.01 -38.36
CA GLU A 15 -10.89 -0.82 -38.14
C GLU A 15 -11.64 0.26 -37.35
N ARG A 16 -12.93 0.48 -37.63
CA ARG A 16 -13.74 1.44 -36.87
C ARG A 16 -13.97 0.99 -35.43
N VAL A 17 -14.22 -0.29 -35.22
CA VAL A 17 -14.42 -0.89 -33.90
C VAL A 17 -13.12 -0.85 -33.12
N ASN A 18 -11.99 -1.26 -33.72
CA ASN A 18 -10.67 -1.16 -33.10
C ASN A 18 -10.26 0.28 -32.79
N LYS A 19 -10.60 1.24 -33.65
CA LYS A 19 -10.36 2.65 -33.39
C LYS A 19 -11.23 3.19 -32.26
N LYS A 20 -12.50 2.76 -32.19
CA LYS A 20 -13.43 3.10 -31.09
C LYS A 20 -13.01 2.47 -29.75
N PHE A 21 -12.44 1.26 -29.78
CA PHE A 21 -11.88 0.59 -28.60
C PHE A 21 -10.52 1.17 -28.17
N ALA A 22 -9.71 1.65 -29.12
CA ALA A 22 -8.48 2.40 -28.83
C ALA A 22 -8.75 3.82 -28.30
N GLU A 23 -9.92 4.39 -28.60
CA GLU A 23 -10.40 5.69 -28.13
C GLU A 23 -11.27 5.61 -26.85
N THR A 24 -11.32 4.45 -26.18
CA THR A 24 -11.98 4.33 -24.87
C THR A 24 -11.10 4.95 -23.77
N ASP A 25 -11.45 6.17 -23.37
CA ASP A 25 -11.10 6.90 -22.13
C ASP A 25 -9.63 6.90 -21.69
N LEU A 26 -8.75 7.44 -22.53
CA LEU A 26 -7.52 8.06 -22.01
C LEU A 26 -7.89 9.42 -21.39
N PRO A 27 -7.61 9.66 -20.09
CA PRO A 27 -8.01 10.90 -19.44
C PRO A 27 -7.40 12.12 -20.15
N SER A 28 -8.25 13.09 -20.46
CA SER A 28 -7.98 14.19 -21.40
C SER A 28 -7.03 15.26 -20.83
N SER A 29 -6.94 15.36 -19.51
CA SER A 29 -6.04 16.28 -18.80
C SER A 29 -5.12 15.55 -17.82
N ARG A 30 -3.96 16.16 -17.51
CA ARG A 30 -3.02 15.64 -16.50
C ARG A 30 -3.69 15.45 -15.13
N GLN A 31 -4.61 16.35 -14.79
CA GLN A 31 -5.34 16.28 -13.53
C GLN A 31 -6.30 15.07 -13.49
N GLU A 32 -7.00 14.77 -14.57
CA GLU A 32 -7.85 13.56 -14.65
C GLU A 32 -7.01 12.28 -14.54
N ARG A 33 -5.82 12.25 -15.15
CA ARG A 33 -4.90 11.10 -15.00
C ARG A 33 -4.47 10.88 -13.55
N VAL A 34 -4.20 11.97 -12.82
CA VAL A 34 -3.88 11.93 -11.38
C VAL A 34 -5.09 11.44 -10.57
N ILE A 35 -6.28 11.95 -10.86
CA ILE A 35 -7.51 11.53 -10.17
C ILE A 35 -7.77 10.04 -10.40
N GLU A 36 -7.66 9.54 -11.63
CA GLU A 36 -7.85 8.13 -11.94
C GLU A 36 -6.81 7.25 -11.23
N ALA A 37 -5.52 7.59 -11.36
CA ALA A 37 -4.46 6.82 -10.74
C ALA A 37 -4.46 6.84 -9.22
N THR A 38 -5.10 7.85 -8.62
CA THR A 38 -5.25 7.99 -7.17
C THR A 38 -6.70 7.84 -6.72
N ARG A 39 -7.54 7.17 -7.52
CA ARG A 39 -8.94 6.98 -7.17
C ARG A 39 -9.09 6.17 -5.89
N ASN A 40 -8.35 5.07 -5.78
CA ASN A 40 -8.24 4.24 -4.58
C ASN A 40 -6.86 3.54 -4.54
N PRO A 41 -6.47 2.95 -3.39
CA PRO A 41 -5.19 2.24 -3.26
C PRO A 41 -5.05 1.07 -4.25
N PHE A 42 -6.12 0.29 -4.47
CA PHE A 42 -6.09 -0.88 -5.37
C PHE A 42 -5.69 -0.52 -6.80
N THR A 43 -6.34 0.49 -7.38
CA THR A 43 -6.04 1.01 -8.72
C THR A 43 -4.60 1.51 -8.80
N TRP A 44 -4.12 2.22 -7.76
CA TRP A 44 -2.76 2.72 -7.73
C TRP A 44 -1.73 1.57 -7.77
N VAL A 45 -1.88 0.57 -6.91
CA VAL A 45 -0.90 -0.53 -6.79
C VAL A 45 -0.91 -1.53 -7.94
N THR A 46 -2.06 -1.74 -8.57
CA THR A 46 -2.21 -2.71 -9.68
C THR A 46 -1.90 -2.11 -11.05
N LYS A 47 -1.89 -0.77 -11.20
CA LYS A 47 -1.71 -0.11 -12.51
C LYS A 47 -0.64 0.98 -12.56
N TYR A 48 -0.36 1.64 -11.45
CA TYR A 48 0.44 2.87 -11.45
C TYR A 48 1.68 2.83 -10.56
N THR A 49 1.98 1.72 -9.91
CA THR A 49 3.26 1.49 -9.27
C THR A 49 3.63 0.02 -9.27
N LYS A 50 4.88 -0.30 -8.97
CA LYS A 50 5.41 -1.67 -8.94
C LYS A 50 6.05 -1.96 -7.59
N THR A 51 5.94 -3.21 -7.16
CA THR A 51 6.73 -3.79 -6.07
C THR A 51 8.07 -4.28 -6.60
N TRP A 52 8.85 -4.89 -5.71
CA TRP A 52 10.07 -5.58 -6.05
C TRP A 52 10.09 -6.98 -5.43
N ASN A 53 10.56 -7.96 -6.19
CA ASN A 53 10.60 -9.37 -5.82
C ASN A 53 12.04 -9.92 -5.95
N GLU A 54 12.61 -10.36 -4.82
CA GLU A 54 13.94 -10.98 -4.75
C GLU A 54 14.00 -12.32 -5.48
N HIS A 55 12.87 -13.05 -5.51
CA HIS A 55 12.77 -14.40 -6.04
C HIS A 55 12.39 -14.44 -7.52
N TRP A 56 12.51 -13.31 -8.22
CA TRP A 56 12.06 -13.18 -9.61
C TRP A 56 12.76 -14.19 -10.55
N VAL A 57 14.01 -14.57 -10.27
CA VAL A 57 14.75 -15.56 -11.06
C VAL A 57 14.18 -16.96 -10.83
N GLU A 58 14.04 -17.37 -9.58
CA GLU A 58 13.52 -18.69 -9.18
C GLU A 58 12.05 -18.87 -9.61
N GLU A 59 11.27 -17.78 -9.60
CA GLU A 59 9.88 -17.75 -10.04
C GLU A 59 9.73 -17.59 -11.57
N ASN A 60 10.84 -17.54 -12.32
CA ASN A 60 10.86 -17.38 -13.78
C ASN A 60 10.11 -16.14 -14.27
N ARG A 61 10.20 -15.04 -13.52
CA ARG A 61 9.64 -13.75 -13.91
C ARG A 61 10.60 -13.03 -14.88
N PRO A 62 10.09 -12.18 -15.78
CA PRO A 62 10.93 -11.46 -16.75
C PRO A 62 11.72 -10.30 -16.13
N GLU A 63 11.20 -9.67 -15.07
CA GLU A 63 11.81 -8.53 -14.39
C GLU A 63 11.58 -8.61 -12.87
N PRO A 64 12.47 -8.02 -12.05
CA PRO A 64 12.33 -8.01 -10.59
C PRO A 64 11.24 -7.08 -10.07
N SER A 65 10.63 -6.26 -10.92
CA SER A 65 9.62 -5.28 -10.52
C SER A 65 8.35 -5.41 -11.32
N GLU A 66 7.23 -5.59 -10.63
CA GLU A 66 5.93 -5.83 -11.22
C GLU A 66 4.83 -5.12 -10.43
N HIS A 67 3.67 -4.93 -11.06
CA HIS A 67 2.50 -4.44 -10.33
C HIS A 67 2.06 -5.44 -9.27
N PHE A 68 1.29 -4.98 -8.28
CA PHE A 68 0.57 -5.93 -7.43
C PHE A 68 -0.23 -6.88 -8.34
N PRO A 69 -0.23 -8.19 -8.06
CA PRO A 69 -1.12 -9.08 -8.79
C PRO A 69 -2.56 -8.62 -8.54
N PRO A 70 -3.42 -8.62 -9.57
CA PRO A 70 -4.78 -8.07 -9.48
C PRO A 70 -5.74 -9.03 -8.77
N TYR A 71 -5.31 -9.56 -7.62
CA TYR A 71 -6.12 -10.45 -6.79
C TYR A 71 -7.15 -9.63 -6.01
N GLU A 72 -8.40 -10.10 -6.01
CA GLU A 72 -9.54 -9.42 -5.37
C GLU A 72 -9.31 -9.22 -3.87
N TYR A 73 -8.59 -10.13 -3.19
CA TYR A 73 -8.34 -10.00 -1.75
C TYR A 73 -7.57 -8.74 -1.36
N PHE A 74 -6.79 -8.13 -2.26
CA PHE A 74 -6.15 -6.84 -1.94
C PHE A 74 -7.18 -5.73 -1.83
N GLN A 75 -8.22 -5.77 -2.67
CA GLN A 75 -9.33 -4.84 -2.55
C GLN A 75 -10.04 -5.05 -1.21
N ASP A 76 -10.33 -6.31 -0.84
CA ASP A 76 -10.93 -6.63 0.45
C ASP A 76 -10.06 -6.14 1.63
N ILE A 77 -8.73 -6.30 1.56
CA ILE A 77 -7.81 -5.77 2.58
C ILE A 77 -7.91 -4.25 2.66
N PHE A 78 -7.90 -3.53 1.53
CA PHE A 78 -7.96 -2.08 1.56
C PHE A 78 -9.31 -1.57 2.07
N ASP A 79 -10.40 -2.22 1.66
CA ASP A 79 -11.75 -1.90 2.11
C ASP A 79 -11.88 -2.15 3.63
N LEU A 80 -11.35 -3.27 4.15
CA LEU A 80 -11.29 -3.54 5.59
C LEU A 80 -10.49 -2.48 6.36
N ILE A 81 -9.33 -2.07 5.84
CA ILE A 81 -8.54 -1.02 6.48
C ILE A 81 -9.31 0.32 6.46
N ASP A 82 -10.07 0.61 5.41
CA ASP A 82 -10.89 1.82 5.32
C ASP A 82 -12.07 1.80 6.32
N GLU A 83 -12.74 0.67 6.47
CA GLU A 83 -13.88 0.49 7.38
C GLU A 83 -13.46 0.50 8.86
N CYS A 84 -12.35 -0.15 9.20
CA CYS A 84 -11.93 -0.36 10.58
C CYS A 84 -10.82 0.62 11.00
N ARG A 85 -10.93 1.16 12.22
CA ARG A 85 -9.84 1.94 12.83
C ARG A 85 -8.66 1.03 13.20
N VAL A 86 -8.96 -0.15 13.72
CA VAL A 86 -7.99 -1.13 14.20
C VAL A 86 -8.14 -2.40 13.38
N ASN A 87 -7.03 -2.89 12.82
CA ASN A 87 -6.99 -4.07 11.97
C ASN A 87 -5.93 -5.06 12.45
N PHE A 88 -6.30 -6.34 12.53
CA PHE A 88 -5.41 -7.45 12.84
C PHE A 88 -5.42 -8.43 11.67
N PHE A 89 -4.31 -8.55 10.95
CA PHE A 89 -4.17 -9.45 9.81
C PHE A 89 -3.29 -10.64 10.15
N GLU A 90 -3.91 -11.81 10.28
CA GLU A 90 -3.17 -13.07 10.29
C GLU A 90 -2.85 -13.48 8.86
N LYS A 91 -1.56 -13.63 8.57
CA LYS A 91 -1.07 -13.84 7.20
C LYS A 91 -0.20 -15.09 7.07
N SER A 92 -0.34 -15.80 5.95
CA SER A 92 0.76 -16.61 5.43
C SER A 92 1.87 -15.70 4.89
N ARG A 93 3.11 -16.20 4.85
CA ARG A 93 4.30 -15.42 4.44
C ARG A 93 4.21 -14.91 3.00
N ASP A 94 3.50 -15.63 2.13
CA ASP A 94 3.47 -15.35 0.69
C ASP A 94 2.29 -14.46 0.24
N LEU A 95 1.46 -13.98 1.18
CA LEU A 95 0.25 -13.20 0.87
C LEU A 95 0.50 -11.70 0.61
N MET A 96 1.76 -11.24 0.62
CA MET A 96 2.12 -9.82 0.39
C MET A 96 1.36 -8.81 1.28
N ILE A 97 0.82 -9.22 2.43
CA ILE A 97 0.00 -8.36 3.29
C ILE A 97 0.81 -7.17 3.84
N SER A 98 2.09 -7.34 4.16
CA SER A 98 2.96 -6.22 4.58
C SER A 98 3.11 -5.18 3.46
N TRP A 99 3.30 -5.62 2.21
CA TRP A 99 3.30 -4.74 1.04
C TRP A 99 1.97 -4.01 0.88
N ALA A 100 0.83 -4.70 1.03
CA ALA A 100 -0.50 -4.09 0.95
C ALA A 100 -0.67 -3.01 2.03
N CYS A 101 -0.34 -3.29 3.28
CA CYS A 101 -0.43 -2.32 4.37
C CYS A 101 0.45 -1.10 4.10
N VAL A 102 1.71 -1.30 3.70
CA VAL A 102 2.62 -0.19 3.35
C VAL A 102 2.07 0.62 2.17
N ALA A 103 1.51 -0.04 1.16
CA ALA A 103 0.96 0.63 0.00
C ALA A 103 -0.26 1.50 0.36
N TYR A 104 -1.21 0.95 1.12
CA TYR A 104 -2.35 1.71 1.64
C TYR A 104 -1.88 2.96 2.39
N LEU A 105 -0.94 2.81 3.32
CA LEU A 105 -0.45 3.94 4.12
C LEU A 105 0.32 4.98 3.30
N THR A 106 1.14 4.53 2.35
CA THR A 106 1.88 5.39 1.44
C THR A 106 0.94 6.19 0.55
N PHE A 107 -0.08 5.54 -0.01
CA PHE A 107 -1.13 6.17 -0.81
C PHE A 107 -1.82 7.30 -0.03
N HIS A 108 -2.19 7.04 1.22
CA HIS A 108 -2.86 8.03 2.05
C HIS A 108 -1.96 9.19 2.50
N ALA A 109 -0.70 8.92 2.83
CA ALA A 109 0.30 9.96 3.13
C ALA A 109 0.55 10.84 1.90
N MET A 110 0.64 10.23 0.72
CA MET A 110 0.82 10.92 -0.56
C MET A 110 -0.36 11.85 -0.87
N LYS A 111 -1.61 11.35 -0.74
CA LYS A 111 -2.81 12.06 -1.19
C LYS A 111 -3.33 13.10 -0.19
N THR A 112 -3.17 12.85 1.11
CA THR A 112 -3.75 13.71 2.15
C THR A 112 -2.65 14.52 2.81
N PRO A 113 -2.71 15.86 2.82
CA PRO A 113 -1.71 16.70 3.46
C PRO A 113 -1.55 16.41 4.97
N SER A 114 -0.33 16.61 5.48
CA SER A 114 0.01 16.55 6.91
C SER A 114 -0.35 15.23 7.62
N ARG A 115 -0.29 14.09 6.93
CA ARG A 115 -0.46 12.76 7.54
C ARG A 115 0.88 12.17 7.96
N GLY A 116 1.03 11.94 9.26
CA GLY A 116 2.12 11.14 9.81
C GLY A 116 1.77 9.65 9.86
N VAL A 117 2.66 8.79 9.38
CA VAL A 117 2.57 7.33 9.47
C VAL A 117 3.79 6.81 10.21
N LEU A 118 3.57 5.99 11.23
CA LEU A 118 4.63 5.24 11.90
C LEU A 118 4.61 3.77 11.49
N MET A 119 5.80 3.21 11.30
CA MET A 119 6.02 1.80 11.07
C MET A 119 6.96 1.28 12.14
N GLN A 120 6.65 0.11 12.71
CA GLN A 120 7.47 -0.54 13.71
C GLN A 120 7.57 -2.03 13.40
N THR A 121 8.76 -2.58 13.62
CA THR A 121 9.04 -4.02 13.62
C THR A 121 9.91 -4.32 14.84
N GLN A 122 10.23 -5.60 15.09
CA GLN A 122 11.14 -5.97 16.17
C GLN A 122 12.56 -5.40 15.99
N LYS A 123 13.03 -5.26 14.74
CA LYS A 123 14.42 -4.92 14.43
C LYS A 123 14.52 -3.74 13.47
N GLU A 124 15.52 -2.89 13.69
CA GLU A 124 15.68 -1.66 12.91
C GLU A 124 15.88 -1.91 11.40
N ASP A 125 16.63 -2.94 11.03
CA ASP A 125 16.83 -3.37 9.64
C ASP A 125 15.50 -3.73 8.95
N LYS A 126 14.59 -4.38 9.67
CA LYS A 126 13.25 -4.73 9.17
C LYS A 126 12.35 -3.53 8.99
N VAL A 127 12.39 -2.54 9.88
CA VAL A 127 11.60 -1.32 9.67
C VAL A 127 12.17 -0.46 8.54
N ILE A 128 13.50 -0.45 8.35
CA ILE A 128 14.12 0.15 7.16
C ILE A 128 13.59 -0.50 5.88
N GLN A 129 13.43 -1.84 5.88
CA GLN A 129 12.84 -2.57 4.74
C GLN A 129 11.40 -2.12 4.44
N LEU A 130 10.56 -1.90 5.46
CA LEU A 130 9.19 -1.38 5.26
C LEU A 130 9.19 0.04 4.68
N ILE A 131 10.11 0.90 5.14
CA ILE A 131 10.26 2.24 4.55
C ILE A 131 10.78 2.14 3.11
N GLU A 132 11.68 1.20 2.81
CA GLU A 132 12.11 0.96 1.43
C GLU A 132 10.98 0.43 0.54
N TYR A 133 10.02 -0.33 1.06
CA TYR A 133 8.81 -0.68 0.31
C TYR A 133 8.02 0.58 -0.08
N ALA A 134 7.79 1.52 0.85
CA ALA A 134 7.13 2.78 0.55
C ALA A 134 7.90 3.61 -0.50
N LYS A 135 9.23 3.68 -0.36
CA LYS A 135 10.11 4.36 -1.32
C LYS A 135 10.09 3.68 -2.69
N CYS A 136 10.06 2.36 -2.74
CA CYS A 136 9.95 1.59 -3.97
C CYS A 136 8.64 1.92 -4.69
N LEU A 137 7.50 1.87 -3.99
CA LEU A 137 6.20 2.22 -4.57
C LEU A 137 6.17 3.65 -5.10
N TYR A 138 6.74 4.60 -4.36
CA TYR A 138 6.83 5.97 -4.85
C TYR A 138 7.78 6.10 -6.06
N ARG A 139 8.92 5.41 -6.06
CA ARG A 139 9.94 5.48 -7.13
C ARG A 139 9.43 4.89 -8.43
N MET A 140 8.69 3.78 -8.34
CA MET A 140 8.22 3.00 -9.48
C MET A 140 6.97 3.58 -10.14
N GLN A 141 6.35 4.60 -9.56
CA GLN A 141 5.20 5.25 -10.18
C GLN A 141 5.60 6.20 -11.32
N PRO A 142 4.70 6.45 -12.29
CA PRO A 142 4.99 7.36 -13.40
C PRO A 142 5.47 8.73 -12.96
N GLN A 143 6.37 9.33 -13.75
CA GLN A 143 6.94 10.65 -13.45
C GLN A 143 5.88 11.72 -13.19
N TRP A 144 4.83 11.77 -14.00
CA TRP A 144 3.76 12.76 -13.85
C TRP A 144 2.99 12.62 -12.52
N LEU A 145 3.00 11.43 -11.90
CA LEU A 145 2.38 11.19 -10.60
C LEU A 145 3.32 11.62 -9.45
N ARG A 146 4.64 11.35 -9.58
CA ARG A 146 5.66 11.88 -8.66
C ARG A 146 5.69 13.41 -8.65
N GLU A 147 5.52 14.03 -9.81
CA GLU A 147 5.43 15.49 -9.91
C GLU A 147 4.13 16.06 -9.31
N ALA A 148 3.04 15.28 -9.31
CA ALA A 148 1.78 15.68 -8.67
C ALA A 148 1.85 15.56 -7.13
N PHE A 149 2.68 14.65 -6.62
CA PHE A 149 2.88 14.42 -5.19
C PHE A 149 4.38 14.47 -4.82
N PRO A 150 5.02 15.64 -4.93
CA PRO A 150 6.47 15.74 -4.78
C PRO A 150 6.92 15.44 -3.34
N LEU A 151 8.15 14.94 -3.22
CA LEU A 151 8.84 14.77 -1.94
C LEU A 151 9.52 16.08 -1.50
N THR A 152 9.85 16.20 -0.21
CA THR A 152 10.63 17.34 0.33
C THR A 152 12.04 17.44 -0.24
N LYS A 153 12.60 16.30 -0.67
CA LYS A 153 13.91 16.16 -1.31
C LYS A 153 13.90 14.90 -2.19
N PRO A 154 14.84 14.77 -3.16
CA PRO A 154 14.96 13.59 -4.01
C PRO A 154 14.96 12.28 -3.20
N ILE A 155 14.38 11.22 -3.77
CA ILE A 155 14.15 9.94 -3.08
C ILE A 155 15.46 9.31 -2.60
N GLU A 156 16.54 9.52 -3.33
CA GLU A 156 17.92 9.06 -3.03
C GLU A 156 18.52 9.78 -1.81
N ASN A 157 18.01 10.95 -1.47
CA ASN A 157 18.45 11.78 -0.34
C ASN A 157 17.54 11.64 0.89
N GLN A 158 16.51 10.81 0.82
CA GLN A 158 15.62 10.53 1.94
C GLN A 158 16.34 9.63 2.97
N PRO A 159 16.22 9.90 4.29
CA PRO A 159 16.86 9.08 5.31
C PRO A 159 16.35 7.64 5.25
N ALA A 160 17.14 6.64 5.64
CA ALA A 160 16.76 5.23 5.58
C ALA A 160 15.39 4.95 6.24
N LEU A 161 15.16 5.54 7.42
CA LEU A 161 13.95 5.39 8.22
C LEU A 161 12.82 6.37 7.88
N LYS A 162 12.91 7.18 6.81
CA LYS A 162 11.86 8.16 6.49
C LYS A 162 11.56 8.30 5.01
N LEU A 163 10.32 8.69 4.72
CA LEU A 163 9.87 9.21 3.44
C LEU A 163 9.00 10.45 3.70
N GLU A 164 9.43 11.62 3.20
CA GLU A 164 8.77 12.90 3.49
C GLU A 164 8.21 13.56 2.21
N PHE A 165 6.92 13.88 2.23
CA PHE A 165 6.20 14.54 1.15
C PHE A 165 6.18 16.06 1.32
N ALA A 166 6.19 16.80 0.22
CA ALA A 166 6.14 18.27 0.24
C ALA A 166 4.82 18.82 0.81
N ASN A 167 3.76 18.00 0.89
CA ASN A 167 2.48 18.34 1.50
C ASN A 167 2.48 18.23 3.05
N GLY A 168 3.65 18.00 3.67
CA GLY A 168 3.83 17.86 5.11
C GLY A 168 3.57 16.45 5.66
N SER A 169 3.15 15.51 4.82
CA SER A 169 2.99 14.10 5.22
C SER A 169 4.33 13.37 5.27
N TYR A 170 4.39 12.32 6.08
CA TYR A 170 5.58 11.50 6.21
C TYR A 170 5.26 10.05 6.58
N LEU A 171 6.17 9.15 6.22
CA LEU A 171 6.30 7.82 6.81
C LEU A 171 7.61 7.76 7.58
N ALA A 172 7.56 7.24 8.79
CA ALA A 172 8.73 7.09 9.65
C ALA A 172 8.79 5.69 10.27
N GLY A 173 9.94 5.05 10.13
CA GLY A 173 10.29 3.86 10.87
C GLY A 173 10.76 4.23 12.27
N ILE A 174 10.21 3.57 13.28
CA ILE A 174 10.65 3.69 14.68
C ILE A 174 11.25 2.36 15.12
N PRO A 175 12.26 2.37 16.03
CA PRO A 175 12.78 1.15 16.62
C PRO A 175 11.70 0.46 17.47
N GLY A 176 11.96 -0.80 17.86
CA GLY A 176 11.13 -1.52 18.82
C GLY A 176 10.99 -0.77 20.15
N GLY A 177 9.95 -1.11 20.91
CA GLY A 177 9.55 -0.41 22.14
C GLY A 177 8.29 0.44 21.99
N ALA A 178 7.32 0.21 22.87
CA ALA A 178 6.03 0.90 22.87
C ALA A 178 6.13 2.40 23.16
N ASP A 179 7.15 2.79 23.92
CA ASP A 179 7.37 4.16 24.40
C ASP A 179 7.78 5.15 23.29
N GLN A 180 8.14 4.63 22.11
CA GLN A 180 8.48 5.43 20.93
C GLN A 180 7.24 6.07 20.29
N ILE A 181 6.09 5.40 20.35
CA ILE A 181 4.86 5.78 19.60
C ILE A 181 4.29 7.10 20.13
N ARG A 182 4.28 7.29 21.45
CA ARG A 182 3.69 8.46 22.13
C ARG A 182 4.32 9.81 21.73
N SER A 183 5.51 9.81 21.13
CA SER A 183 6.25 11.02 20.78
C SER A 183 5.80 11.66 19.45
N TYR A 184 5.01 10.96 18.61
CA TYR A 184 4.82 11.33 17.20
C TYR A 184 3.38 11.74 16.81
N HIS A 185 2.38 11.58 17.68
CA HIS A 185 0.95 11.85 17.41
C HIS A 185 0.50 11.57 15.96
N PRO A 186 0.73 10.35 15.43
CA PRO A 186 0.56 10.10 14.02
C PRO A 186 -0.90 9.90 13.63
N TRP A 187 -1.19 10.02 12.33
CA TRP A 187 -2.46 9.59 11.78
C TRP A 187 -2.57 8.07 11.75
N SER A 188 -1.47 7.35 11.45
CA SER A 188 -1.49 5.89 11.38
C SER A 188 -0.27 5.24 12.01
N TYR A 189 -0.46 4.00 12.45
CA TYR A 189 0.57 3.13 12.99
C TYR A 189 0.45 1.72 12.39
N LEU A 190 1.57 1.18 11.90
CA LEU A 190 1.72 -0.20 11.43
C LEU A 190 2.75 -0.92 12.30
N ASN A 191 2.35 -2.04 12.90
CA ASN A 191 3.24 -2.98 13.56
C ASN A 191 3.30 -4.27 12.72
N ASP A 192 4.44 -4.55 12.09
CA ASP A 192 4.62 -5.79 11.30
C ASP A 192 5.34 -6.87 12.09
N GLU A 193 5.03 -8.12 11.80
CA GLU A 193 5.54 -9.31 12.51
C GLU A 193 5.16 -9.29 14.01
N SER A 194 3.97 -8.78 14.34
CA SER A 194 3.52 -8.54 15.72
C SER A 194 3.56 -9.74 16.66
N SER A 195 3.38 -10.97 16.15
CA SER A 195 3.48 -12.20 16.97
C SER A 195 4.87 -12.40 17.56
N PHE A 196 5.90 -11.77 16.98
CA PHE A 196 7.30 -11.95 17.35
C PHE A 196 7.86 -10.74 18.12
N GLN A 197 7.01 -9.77 18.46
CA GLN A 197 7.38 -8.62 19.28
C GLN A 197 6.85 -8.81 20.71
N PRO A 198 7.72 -9.00 21.71
CA PRO A 198 7.31 -9.12 23.11
C PRO A 198 6.44 -7.96 23.60
N GLU A 199 6.67 -6.76 23.08
CA GLU A 199 6.01 -5.52 23.46
C GLU A 199 4.75 -5.20 22.62
N ALA A 200 4.31 -6.07 21.72
CA ALA A 200 3.21 -5.78 20.78
C ALA A 200 1.93 -5.28 21.47
N GLY A 201 1.57 -5.86 22.62
CA GLY A 201 0.40 -5.43 23.40
C GLY A 201 0.57 -4.06 24.05
N GLU A 202 1.77 -3.72 24.50
CA GLU A 202 2.06 -2.37 25.01
C GLU A 202 2.02 -1.35 23.87
N SER A 203 2.61 -1.69 22.72
CA SER A 203 2.56 -0.87 21.51
C SER A 203 1.12 -0.63 21.06
N TYR A 204 0.24 -1.64 21.15
CA TYR A 204 -1.18 -1.50 20.88
C TYR A 204 -1.86 -0.49 21.79
N ASN A 205 -1.64 -0.59 23.11
CA ASN A 205 -2.21 0.34 24.08
C ASN A 205 -1.73 1.78 23.84
N GLN A 206 -0.45 1.97 23.51
CA GLN A 206 0.08 3.29 23.16
C GLN A 206 -0.52 3.80 21.85
N ALA A 207 -0.64 2.94 20.83
CA ALA A 207 -1.25 3.30 19.56
C ALA A 207 -2.71 3.72 19.72
N LEU A 208 -3.50 2.99 20.52
CA LEU A 208 -4.90 3.35 20.82
C LEU A 208 -5.03 4.77 21.39
N ALA A 209 -4.06 5.18 22.23
CA ALA A 209 -4.07 6.47 22.91
C ALA A 209 -3.71 7.65 21.99
N VAL A 210 -2.78 7.47 21.04
CA VAL A 210 -2.23 8.61 20.25
C VAL A 210 -2.56 8.58 18.76
N VAL A 211 -3.00 7.45 18.21
CA VAL A 211 -3.26 7.28 16.77
C VAL A 211 -4.73 7.54 16.49
N SER A 212 -5.05 8.61 15.76
CA SER A 212 -6.46 8.97 15.48
C SER A 212 -7.03 8.30 14.22
N GLY A 213 -6.18 7.82 13.31
CA GLY A 213 -6.56 7.20 12.05
C GLY A 213 -6.51 5.69 12.10
N LYS A 214 -5.46 5.08 11.50
CA LYS A 214 -5.41 3.63 11.28
C LYS A 214 -4.36 2.96 12.16
N ILE A 215 -4.75 1.87 12.81
CA ILE A 215 -3.87 1.03 13.62
C ILE A 215 -3.90 -0.35 12.98
N ILE A 216 -2.75 -0.80 12.50
CA ILE A 216 -2.63 -2.06 11.76
C ILE A 216 -1.59 -2.91 12.45
N PHE A 217 -1.98 -4.13 12.81
CA PHE A 217 -1.07 -5.18 13.23
C PHE A 217 -1.18 -6.31 12.22
N ASN A 218 -0.05 -6.80 11.72
CA ASN A 218 -0.03 -7.93 10.81
C ASN A 218 1.10 -8.89 11.16
N SER A 219 0.82 -10.18 11.11
CA SER A 219 1.81 -11.18 11.48
C SER A 219 1.43 -12.57 10.97
N SER A 220 2.45 -13.42 10.76
CA SER A 220 2.18 -14.85 10.67
C SER A 220 1.80 -15.43 12.01
N SER A 221 1.11 -16.57 11.99
CA SER A 221 0.71 -17.28 13.20
C SER A 221 1.92 -17.55 14.09
N GLY A 222 1.77 -17.23 15.37
CA GLY A 222 2.76 -17.44 16.42
C GLY A 222 2.07 -17.28 17.77
N PRO A 223 2.57 -17.95 18.82
CA PRO A 223 2.01 -17.78 20.16
C PRO A 223 2.28 -16.37 20.71
N GLY A 224 1.49 -15.95 21.70
CA GLY A 224 1.67 -14.69 22.41
C GLY A 224 0.48 -13.74 22.27
N TRP A 225 0.65 -12.50 22.75
CA TRP A 225 -0.43 -11.50 22.84
C TRP A 225 -1.21 -11.31 21.53
N TYR A 226 -0.52 -11.34 20.38
CA TYR A 226 -1.17 -11.21 19.07
C TYR A 226 -2.14 -12.37 18.77
N ALA A 227 -1.85 -13.58 19.24
CA ALA A 227 -2.77 -14.70 19.13
C ALA A 227 -3.96 -14.57 20.09
N ASP A 228 -3.73 -14.08 21.31
CA ASP A 228 -4.78 -13.93 22.30
C ASP A 228 -5.78 -12.84 21.87
N VAL A 229 -5.29 -11.65 21.50
CA VAL A 229 -6.13 -10.49 21.15
C VAL A 229 -7.01 -10.76 19.92
N ARG A 230 -6.56 -11.57 18.96
CA ARG A 230 -7.37 -11.91 17.78
C ARG A 230 -8.44 -12.97 18.08
N HIS A 231 -8.23 -13.81 19.09
CA HIS A 231 -9.21 -14.80 19.53
C HIS A 231 -10.23 -14.22 20.53
N ASP A 232 -9.87 -13.16 21.25
CA ASP A 232 -10.79 -12.41 22.12
C ASP A 232 -11.79 -11.52 21.34
N ILE A 233 -11.60 -11.34 20.01
CA ILE A 233 -12.64 -10.78 19.12
C ILE A 233 -13.64 -11.88 18.71
N ILE A 234 -14.04 -12.73 19.66
CA ILE A 234 -15.33 -13.43 19.59
C ILE A 234 -16.31 -12.59 20.40
N ARG A 235 -17.01 -11.72 19.66
CA ARG A 235 -18.24 -10.98 20.01
C ARG A 235 -18.41 -10.68 21.52
N SER A 236 -18.32 -9.40 21.85
CA SER A 236 -19.16 -8.85 22.91
C SER A 236 -20.62 -9.06 22.48
N GLU A 237 -21.21 -10.19 22.85
CA GLU A 237 -22.66 -10.26 23.00
C GLU A 237 -22.99 -9.33 24.17
N GLU A 238 -23.62 -8.20 23.85
CA GLU A 238 -24.24 -7.34 24.84
C GLU A 238 -25.28 -8.18 25.61
N GLU A 239 -25.04 -8.41 26.91
CA GLU A 239 -26.09 -8.77 27.88
C GLU A 239 -26.84 -7.52 28.35
#